data_AF-A0A809PR79-F1
#
_entry.id   AF-A0A809PR79-F1
#
_cell.length_a   1.000
_cell.length_b   1.000
_cell.length_c   1.000
_cell.angle_alpha   90.00
_cell.angle_beta   90.00
_cell.angle_gamma   90.00
#
_symmetry.space_group_name_H-M   'P 1'
#
loop_
_entity.id
_entity.type
_entity.pdbx_description
1 polymer ?
#
loop_
_entity_poly.entity_id
_entity_poly.type
_entity_poly.pdbx_seq_one_letter_code
_entity_poly.pdbx_strand_id
1 'polypeptide(L)'
;MKLVCIDNACFLLAACGLLTGHKVALHWRHEAEFRASFPRIEVVSGQMYCFDGERGERISCAGGMAAIDLAIEMLARACGRSRALKGLADMLVDEARSSSHQLRSLDTEAATSRHTGRAIALMRSLLSASKTIDELAGMVGISRRQLDRQFLSELGMTAKNYWNELRLQHVQWRLLNSAHSIAVIADEAGIADVSYLGKIFRKRFGMSPALFRKTSPGVPPMP
;
A
#
# COMPACT_ATOMS: atom_id res chain seq x y z
N MET A 1 23.73 16.91 4.18
CA MET A 1 23.49 15.50 3.79
C MET A 1 22.05 15.15 4.15
N LYS A 2 21.28 14.51 3.24
CA LYS A 2 19.92 14.05 3.56
C LYS A 2 20.00 12.70 4.27
N LEU A 3 19.29 12.56 5.39
CA LEU A 3 19.18 11.35 6.17
C LEU A 3 17.72 10.88 6.12
N VAL A 4 17.49 9.67 5.62
CA VAL A 4 16.14 9.09 5.51
C VAL A 4 16.05 7.89 6.44
N CYS A 5 15.02 7.86 7.27
CA CYS A 5 14.62 6.69 8.04
C CYS A 5 13.21 6.24 7.65
N ILE A 6 13.02 4.93 7.58
CA ILE A 6 11.75 4.30 7.26
C ILE A 6 11.44 3.31 8.38
N ASP A 7 10.22 3.39 8.90
CA ASP A 7 9.71 2.52 9.95
C ASP A 7 10.64 2.51 11.18
N ASN A 8 11.07 1.32 11.64
CA ASN A 8 11.89 1.18 12.85
C ASN A 8 13.33 1.70 12.71
N ALA A 9 13.79 2.08 11.52
CA ALA A 9 15.11 2.69 11.35
C ALA A 9 15.27 4.01 12.14
N CYS A 10 14.15 4.65 12.49
CA CYS A 10 14.14 5.86 13.33
C CYS A 10 14.76 5.61 14.72
N PHE A 11 14.58 4.42 15.31
CA PHE A 11 15.17 4.06 16.61
C PHE A 11 16.69 4.03 16.56
N LEU A 12 17.25 3.45 15.50
CA LEU A 12 18.71 3.40 15.30
C LEU A 12 19.29 4.80 15.13
N LEU A 13 18.65 5.64 14.31
CA LEU A 13 19.13 7.00 14.05
C LEU A 13 18.97 7.91 15.27
N ALA A 14 17.93 7.69 16.09
CA ALA A 14 17.78 8.35 17.37
C ALA A 14 18.87 7.93 18.37
N ALA A 15 19.16 6.62 18.47
CA ALA A 15 20.22 6.09 19.34
C ALA A 15 21.61 6.63 18.96
N CYS A 16 21.87 6.83 17.67
CA CYS A 16 23.10 7.47 17.19
C CYS A 16 23.12 9.01 17.39
N GLY A 17 22.08 9.61 17.95
CA GLY A 17 21.96 11.06 18.17
C GLY A 17 21.69 11.87 16.90
N LEU A 18 21.46 11.22 15.75
CA LEU A 18 21.32 11.86 14.43
C LEU A 18 19.98 12.59 14.24
N LEU A 19 19.02 12.36 15.14
CA LEU A 19 17.68 12.95 15.14
C LEU A 19 17.47 13.96 16.29
N THR A 20 18.53 14.31 17.03
CA THR A 20 18.45 15.26 18.13
C THR A 20 18.03 16.65 17.63
N GLY A 21 17.02 17.24 18.27
CA GLY A 21 16.49 18.56 17.90
C GLY A 21 15.59 18.55 16.66
N HIS A 22 15.27 17.36 16.14
CA HIS A 22 14.43 17.18 14.96
C HIS A 22 13.09 16.52 15.26
N LYS A 23 12.13 16.76 14.37
CA LYS A 23 10.82 16.14 14.39
C LYS A 23 10.78 14.89 13.53
N VAL A 24 10.03 13.88 13.95
CA VAL A 24 9.92 12.61 13.22
C VAL A 24 8.48 12.13 13.08
N ALA A 25 8.17 11.52 11.93
CA ALA A 25 6.97 10.73 11.70
C ALA A 25 7.30 9.24 11.87
N LEU A 26 6.39 8.51 12.51
CA LEU A 26 6.55 7.10 12.87
C LEU A 26 5.27 6.34 12.57
N HIS A 27 5.41 5.01 12.46
CA HIS A 27 4.24 4.15 12.49
C HIS A 27 3.59 4.23 13.87
N TRP A 28 2.27 4.44 13.92
CA TRP A 28 1.49 4.61 15.16
C TRP A 28 1.75 3.51 16.21
N ARG A 29 2.04 2.28 15.77
CA ARG A 29 2.36 1.13 16.64
C ARG A 29 3.64 1.33 17.47
N HIS A 30 4.59 2.12 16.96
CA HIS A 30 5.90 2.34 17.56
C HIS A 30 6.04 3.72 18.23
N GLU A 31 5.05 4.62 18.08
CA GLU A 31 5.11 5.97 18.65
C GLU A 31 5.27 5.97 20.18
N ALA A 32 4.51 5.14 20.88
CA ALA A 32 4.54 5.10 22.34
C ALA A 32 5.92 4.63 22.86
N GLU A 33 6.45 3.56 22.27
CA GLU A 33 7.78 3.01 22.59
C GLU A 33 8.90 4.00 22.25
N PHE A 34 8.80 4.67 21.11
CA PHE A 34 9.78 5.68 20.69
C PHE A 34 9.78 6.89 21.63
N ARG A 35 8.60 7.40 22.01
CA ARG A 35 8.48 8.53 22.97
C ARG A 35 9.05 8.16 24.33
N ALA A 36 8.87 6.93 24.78
CA ALA A 36 9.45 6.45 26.04
C ALA A 36 10.99 6.38 25.97
N SER A 37 11.53 5.90 24.84
CA SER A 37 12.97 5.71 24.65
C SER A 37 13.73 7.01 24.33
N PHE A 38 13.08 7.95 23.63
CA PHE A 38 13.67 9.19 23.13
C PHE A 38 12.78 10.41 23.41
N PRO A 39 12.54 10.77 24.69
CA PRO A 39 11.55 11.79 25.07
C PRO A 39 11.88 13.21 24.60
N ARG A 40 13.13 13.46 24.16
CA ARG A 40 13.59 14.75 23.64
C ARG A 40 13.37 14.92 22.13
N ILE A 41 12.93 13.88 21.43
CA ILE A 41 12.65 13.93 19.99
C ILE A 41 11.14 14.07 19.81
N GLU A 42 10.73 15.11 19.09
CA GLU A 42 9.32 15.37 18.85
C GLU A 42 8.78 14.38 17.81
N VAL A 43 7.76 13.61 18.20
CA VAL A 43 7.03 12.74 17.27
C VAL A 43 5.79 13.48 16.76
N VAL A 44 5.68 13.60 15.44
CA VAL A 44 4.55 14.22 14.74
C VAL A 44 3.53 13.13 14.43
N SER A 45 2.61 12.91 15.37
CA SER A 45 1.63 11.83 15.30
C SER A 45 0.67 11.98 14.11
N GLY A 46 0.32 10.85 13.49
CA GLY A 46 -0.65 10.81 12.39
C GLY A 46 -0.13 11.27 11.03
N GLN A 47 1.15 11.64 10.91
CA GLN A 47 1.80 11.91 9.63
C GLN A 47 2.41 10.63 9.03
N MET A 48 2.25 10.45 7.72
CA MET A 48 2.83 9.31 6.99
C MET A 48 4.34 9.46 6.79
N TYR A 49 4.80 10.69 6.60
CA TYR A 49 6.21 11.05 6.53
C TYR A 49 6.39 12.51 6.97
N CYS A 50 7.59 12.84 7.41
CA CYS A 50 7.98 14.18 7.85
C CYS A 50 9.33 14.56 7.24
N PHE A 51 9.43 15.79 6.75
CA PHE A 51 10.67 16.44 6.36
C PHE A 51 10.95 17.55 7.36
N ASP A 52 12.06 17.46 8.08
CA ASP A 52 12.45 18.39 9.11
C ASP A 52 13.89 18.92 8.89
N GLY A 53 14.21 20.04 9.55
CA GLY A 53 15.41 20.85 9.30
C GLY A 53 15.20 21.94 8.25
N GLU A 54 16.03 22.98 8.27
CA GLU A 54 15.89 24.16 7.39
C GLU A 54 15.88 23.81 5.90
N ARG A 55 16.57 22.73 5.53
CA ARG A 55 16.66 22.25 4.13
C ARG A 55 15.88 20.95 3.92
N GLY A 56 15.11 20.51 4.91
CA GLY A 56 14.37 19.25 4.87
C GLY A 56 15.28 18.03 4.77
N GLU A 57 16.43 18.06 5.45
CA GLU A 57 17.45 17.03 5.38
C GLU A 57 17.28 15.88 6.40
N ARG A 58 16.35 16.01 7.35
CA ARG A 58 15.93 14.90 8.22
C ARG A 58 14.57 14.40 7.77
N ILE A 59 14.55 13.19 7.27
CA ILE A 59 13.38 12.61 6.64
C ILE A 59 13.02 11.34 7.39
N SER A 60 11.76 11.25 7.81
CA SER A 60 11.23 10.10 8.53
C SER A 60 9.91 9.67 7.90
N CYS A 61 9.67 8.36 7.89
CA CYS A 61 8.49 7.76 7.29
C CYS A 61 7.97 6.62 8.15
N ALA A 62 6.66 6.55 8.28
CA ALA A 62 5.97 5.47 8.98
C ALA A 62 6.14 4.08 8.31
N GLY A 63 6.69 4.00 7.10
CA GLY A 63 6.93 2.74 6.39
C GLY A 63 5.74 2.23 5.58
N GLY A 64 5.88 1.01 5.04
CA GLY A 64 4.88 0.39 4.16
C GLY A 64 4.61 1.24 2.92
N MET A 65 3.32 1.45 2.61
CA MET A 65 2.91 2.25 1.44
C MET A 65 3.34 3.72 1.51
N ALA A 66 3.52 4.27 2.73
CA ALA A 66 3.98 5.65 2.90
C ALA A 66 5.41 5.87 2.37
N ALA A 67 6.21 4.81 2.20
CA ALA A 67 7.53 4.90 1.60
C ALA A 67 7.47 5.27 0.12
N ILE A 68 6.43 4.81 -0.60
CA ILE A 68 6.19 5.21 -1.98
C ILE A 68 5.86 6.69 -2.01
N ASP A 69 4.86 7.13 -1.23
CA ASP A 69 4.47 8.55 -1.17
C ASP A 69 5.65 9.46 -0.79
N LEU A 70 6.50 9.01 0.14
CA LEU A 70 7.74 9.72 0.46
C LEU A 70 8.67 9.81 -0.74
N ALA A 71 8.89 8.72 -1.49
CA ALA A 71 9.74 8.73 -2.68
C ALA A 71 9.21 9.68 -3.75
N ILE A 72 7.88 9.72 -3.97
CA ILE A 72 7.23 10.69 -4.87
C ILE A 72 7.54 12.12 -4.44
N GLU A 73 7.35 12.43 -3.15
CA GLU A 73 7.56 13.77 -2.62
C GLU A 73 9.05 14.17 -2.67
N MET A 74 9.96 13.24 -2.40
CA MET A 74 11.41 13.47 -2.53
C MET A 74 11.80 13.80 -3.97
N LEU A 75 11.28 13.06 -4.95
CA LEU A 75 11.47 13.33 -6.37
C LEU A 75 10.85 14.68 -6.75
N ALA A 76 9.63 14.96 -6.29
CA ALA A 76 8.93 16.20 -6.58
C ALA A 76 9.69 17.42 -6.05
N ARG A 77 10.31 17.32 -4.87
CA ARG A 77 11.19 18.37 -4.32
C ARG A 77 12.51 18.52 -5.08
N ALA A 78 13.04 17.43 -5.63
CA ALA A 78 14.32 17.45 -6.33
C ALA A 78 14.21 17.95 -7.79
N CYS A 79 13.19 17.50 -8.52
CA CYS A 79 13.03 17.79 -9.94
C CYS A 79 11.66 18.42 -10.28
N GLY A 80 10.83 18.77 -9.31
CA GLY A 80 9.49 19.30 -9.56
C GLY A 80 8.48 18.19 -9.85
N ARG A 81 7.23 18.44 -9.41
CA ARG A 81 6.17 17.43 -9.38
C ARG A 81 5.87 16.79 -10.75
N SER A 82 5.94 17.55 -11.85
CA SER A 82 5.70 17.01 -13.20
C SER A 82 6.76 15.96 -13.61
N ARG A 83 8.05 16.22 -13.35
CA ARG A 83 9.13 15.27 -13.67
C ARG A 83 9.13 14.06 -12.74
N ALA A 84 8.81 14.27 -11.46
CA ALA A 84 8.64 13.18 -10.50
C ALA A 84 7.51 12.23 -10.91
N LEU A 85 6.34 12.78 -11.26
CA LEU A 85 5.20 12.02 -11.76
C LEU A 85 5.47 11.37 -13.11
N LYS A 86 6.30 11.97 -13.97
CA LYS A 86 6.73 11.33 -15.23
C LYS A 86 7.63 10.13 -14.99
N GLY A 87 8.60 10.21 -14.08
CA GLY A 87 9.45 9.06 -13.72
C GLY A 87 8.68 7.95 -13.02
N LEU A 88 7.69 8.31 -12.19
CA LEU A 88 6.74 7.36 -11.63
C LEU A 88 5.81 6.79 -12.69
N ALA A 89 5.34 7.61 -13.63
CA ALA A 89 4.59 7.13 -14.78
C ALA A 89 5.44 6.14 -15.55
N ASP A 90 6.72 6.40 -15.86
CA ASP A 90 7.58 5.44 -16.56
C ASP A 90 7.82 4.14 -15.77
N MET A 91 7.89 4.20 -14.42
CA MET A 91 7.89 3.01 -13.54
C MET A 91 6.54 2.29 -13.46
N LEU A 92 5.44 3.01 -13.68
CA LEU A 92 4.04 2.55 -13.68
C LEU A 92 3.48 2.39 -15.11
N VAL A 93 4.29 2.57 -16.16
CA VAL A 93 3.87 2.59 -17.58
C VAL A 93 3.77 1.17 -18.11
N ASP A 94 4.29 0.19 -17.37
CA ASP A 94 3.88 -1.22 -17.49
C ASP A 94 2.43 -1.47 -16.98
N GLU A 95 1.79 -0.49 -16.33
CA GLU A 95 0.38 -0.56 -15.90
C GLU A 95 -0.49 0.58 -16.46
N ALA A 96 0.00 1.38 -17.42
CA ALA A 96 -0.77 2.51 -17.94
C ALA A 96 -1.97 2.04 -18.78
N ARG A 97 -3.17 2.16 -18.21
CA ARG A 97 -4.25 3.06 -18.70
C ARG A 97 -5.52 2.96 -17.84
N SER A 98 -5.75 3.97 -16.99
CA SER A 98 -6.91 4.86 -17.18
C SER A 98 -6.67 6.19 -16.47
N SER A 99 -6.79 7.25 -17.25
CA SER A 99 -6.53 8.64 -16.94
C SER A 99 -7.72 9.28 -16.19
N SER A 100 -7.67 9.25 -14.86
CA SER A 100 -8.36 10.24 -14.04
C SER A 100 -7.55 10.50 -12.77
N HIS A 101 -6.80 11.60 -12.80
CA HIS A 101 -6.02 12.15 -11.70
C HIS A 101 -6.85 12.38 -10.42
N GLN A 102 -6.30 12.06 -9.25
CA GLN A 102 -5.97 13.06 -8.22
C GLN A 102 -5.16 12.47 -7.05
N LEU A 103 -4.00 13.09 -6.82
CA LEU A 103 -3.32 13.21 -5.54
C LEU A 103 -4.34 13.61 -4.46
N ARG A 104 -4.52 12.79 -3.42
CA ARG A 104 -5.30 13.16 -2.22
C ARG A 104 -4.46 12.96 -0.97
N SER A 105 -3.45 13.84 -0.84
CA SER A 105 -3.01 14.33 0.46
C SER A 105 -4.20 15.04 1.10
N LEU A 106 -4.58 14.60 2.31
CA LEU A 106 -5.18 15.40 3.39
C LEU A 106 -5.98 16.64 2.92
N ASP A 107 -7.19 16.41 2.42
CA ASP A 107 -8.37 17.28 2.52
C ASP A 107 -9.40 16.84 1.51
N THR A 108 -9.95 15.64 1.74
CA THR A 108 -11.10 15.18 0.96
C THR A 108 -12.17 14.57 1.85
N GLU A 109 -12.85 15.46 2.55
CA GLU A 109 -14.30 15.50 2.43
C GLU A 109 -14.68 15.67 0.94
N ALA A 110 -14.67 14.56 0.20
CA ALA A 110 -15.42 14.42 -1.05
C ALA A 110 -15.39 12.95 -1.46
N ALA A 111 -16.44 12.24 -1.04
CA ALA A 111 -17.02 11.02 -1.60
C ALA A 111 -16.55 9.63 -1.13
N THR A 112 -15.51 9.47 -0.30
CA THR A 112 -15.27 8.17 0.37
C THR A 112 -15.28 8.30 1.88
N SER A 113 -16.08 7.47 2.55
CA SER A 113 -16.16 7.52 4.01
C SER A 113 -14.81 7.14 4.63
N ARG A 114 -14.48 7.73 5.78
CA ARG A 114 -13.29 7.39 6.59
C ARG A 114 -13.16 5.87 6.80
N HIS A 115 -14.28 5.16 6.83
CA HIS A 115 -14.34 3.71 7.00
C HIS A 115 -13.95 2.96 5.71
N THR A 116 -14.41 3.40 4.53
CA THR A 116 -14.02 2.83 3.22
C THR A 116 -12.52 2.99 2.97
N GLY A 117 -11.98 4.19 3.20
CA GLY A 117 -10.54 4.43 3.04
C GLY A 117 -9.69 3.53 3.94
N ARG A 118 -10.07 3.41 5.23
CA ARG A 118 -9.42 2.48 6.18
C ARG A 118 -9.55 1.02 5.76
N ALA A 119 -10.71 0.62 5.25
CA ALA A 119 -10.95 -0.74 4.77
C ALA A 119 -10.04 -1.09 3.59
N ILE A 120 -9.92 -0.20 2.60
CA ILE A 120 -9.02 -0.41 1.44
C ILE A 120 -7.57 -0.53 1.89
N ALA A 121 -7.12 0.32 2.82
CA ALA A 121 -5.76 0.25 3.35
C ALA A 121 -5.49 -1.09 4.04
N LEU A 122 -6.44 -1.58 4.83
CA LEU A 122 -6.36 -2.91 5.47
C LEU A 122 -6.39 -4.06 4.45
N MET A 123 -7.23 -3.98 3.41
CA MET A 123 -7.28 -5.01 2.36
C MET A 123 -5.94 -5.15 1.63
N ARG A 124 -5.24 -4.03 1.40
CA ARG A 124 -3.92 -4.01 0.76
C ARG A 124 -2.83 -4.60 1.66
N SER A 125 -2.85 -4.30 2.97
CA SER A 125 -1.85 -4.83 3.90
C SER A 125 -2.09 -6.29 4.28
N LEU A 126 -3.34 -6.78 4.19
CA LEU A 126 -3.76 -8.13 4.56
C LEU A 126 -4.04 -9.01 3.33
N LEU A 127 -3.45 -8.69 2.19
CA LEU A 127 -3.77 -9.35 0.93
C LEU A 127 -3.47 -10.86 0.96
N SER A 128 -2.36 -11.25 1.60
CA SER A 128 -1.96 -12.64 1.85
C SER A 128 -2.65 -13.32 3.04
N ALA A 129 -3.35 -12.55 3.88
CA ALA A 129 -3.98 -13.11 5.06
C ALA A 129 -5.29 -13.83 4.69
N SER A 130 -5.52 -15.00 5.28
CA SER A 130 -6.83 -15.68 5.22
C SER A 130 -7.81 -15.01 6.19
N LYS A 131 -8.21 -13.78 5.85
CA LYS A 131 -9.18 -12.96 6.59
C LYS A 131 -10.51 -12.89 5.86
N THR A 132 -11.58 -12.87 6.63
CA THR A 132 -12.95 -12.67 6.15
C THR A 132 -13.31 -11.18 6.09
N ILE A 133 -14.34 -10.86 5.30
CA ILE A 133 -14.90 -9.50 5.25
C ILE A 133 -15.48 -9.08 6.61
N ASP A 134 -16.03 -10.02 7.37
CA ASP A 134 -16.58 -9.76 8.70
C ASP A 134 -15.48 -9.32 9.68
N GLU A 135 -14.34 -10.01 9.68
CA GLU A 135 -13.17 -9.58 10.46
C GLU A 135 -12.65 -8.21 10.02
N LEU A 136 -12.63 -7.94 8.72
CA LEU A 136 -12.21 -6.63 8.21
C LEU A 136 -13.16 -5.50 8.59
N ALA A 137 -14.47 -5.75 8.54
CA ALA A 137 -15.46 -4.80 9.04
C ALA A 137 -15.26 -4.52 10.54
N GLY A 138 -14.98 -5.56 11.33
CA GLY A 138 -14.61 -5.44 12.75
C GLY A 138 -13.37 -4.58 12.98
N MET A 139 -12.30 -4.76 12.20
CA MET A 139 -11.07 -3.95 12.28
C MET A 139 -11.30 -2.47 11.91
N VAL A 140 -12.28 -2.20 11.05
CA VAL A 140 -12.69 -0.84 10.66
C VAL A 140 -13.65 -0.21 11.69
N GLY A 141 -14.25 -1.02 12.56
CA GLY A 141 -15.18 -0.59 13.61
C GLY A 141 -16.64 -0.48 13.17
N ILE A 142 -17.04 -1.15 12.08
CA ILE A 142 -18.42 -1.12 11.56
C ILE A 142 -18.94 -2.52 11.23
N SER A 143 -20.25 -2.66 11.07
CA SER A 143 -20.84 -3.92 10.61
C SER A 143 -20.51 -4.18 9.13
N ARG A 144 -20.46 -5.46 8.74
CA ARG A 144 -20.30 -5.86 7.34
C ARG A 144 -21.35 -5.24 6.42
N ARG A 145 -22.60 -5.16 6.86
CA ARG A 145 -23.70 -4.54 6.09
C ARG A 145 -23.42 -3.07 5.81
N GLN A 146 -22.89 -2.34 6.80
CA GLN A 146 -22.53 -0.94 6.65
C GLN A 146 -21.31 -0.76 5.73
N LEU A 147 -20.32 -1.65 5.85
CA LEU A 147 -19.16 -1.68 4.97
C LEU A 147 -19.57 -1.93 3.51
N ASP A 148 -20.36 -2.97 3.26
CA ASP A 148 -20.86 -3.29 1.91
C ASP A 148 -21.72 -2.15 1.35
N ARG A 149 -22.55 -1.49 2.17
CA ARG A 149 -23.32 -0.32 1.75
C ARG A 149 -22.42 0.83 1.29
N GLN A 150 -21.36 1.12 2.05
CA GLN A 150 -20.40 2.18 1.72
C GLN A 150 -19.61 1.84 0.44
N PHE A 151 -19.12 0.61 0.32
CA PHE A 151 -18.43 0.15 -0.88
C PHE A 151 -19.35 0.20 -2.12
N LEU A 152 -20.61 -0.20 -1.99
CA LEU A 152 -21.59 -0.10 -3.07
C LEU A 152 -21.85 1.36 -3.48
N SER A 153 -22.05 2.25 -2.50
CA SER A 153 -22.34 3.66 -2.78
C SER A 153 -21.14 4.42 -3.37
N GLU A 154 -19.92 4.06 -2.96
CA GLU A 154 -18.71 4.82 -3.29
C GLU A 154 -17.91 4.21 -4.44
N LEU A 155 -17.96 2.88 -4.61
CA LEU A 155 -17.13 2.13 -5.57
C LEU A 155 -17.95 1.23 -6.51
N GLY A 156 -19.29 1.22 -6.37
CA GLY A 156 -20.19 0.45 -7.24
C GLY A 156 -20.13 -1.07 -7.07
N MET A 157 -19.43 -1.57 -6.05
CA MET A 157 -19.27 -3.00 -5.80
C MET A 157 -19.22 -3.31 -4.30
N THR A 158 -19.43 -4.56 -3.91
CA THR A 158 -19.34 -4.96 -2.50
C THR A 158 -17.88 -5.01 -2.02
N ALA A 159 -17.67 -4.92 -0.71
CA ALA A 159 -16.33 -5.01 -0.12
C ALA A 159 -15.64 -6.34 -0.45
N LYS A 160 -16.43 -7.43 -0.51
CA LYS A 160 -15.95 -8.76 -0.92
C LYS A 160 -15.43 -8.77 -2.36
N ASN A 161 -16.18 -8.17 -3.28
CA ASN A 161 -15.81 -8.15 -4.69
C ASN A 161 -14.57 -7.29 -4.89
N TYR A 162 -14.48 -6.15 -4.20
CA TYR A 162 -13.30 -5.28 -4.25
C TYR A 162 -12.04 -6.00 -3.74
N TRP A 163 -12.12 -6.69 -2.59
CA TRP A 163 -10.98 -7.45 -2.07
C TRP A 163 -10.57 -8.57 -3.03
N ASN A 164 -11.53 -9.30 -3.60
CA ASN A 164 -11.25 -10.31 -4.61
C ASN A 164 -10.57 -9.71 -5.85
N GLU A 165 -10.97 -8.52 -6.30
CA GLU A 165 -10.32 -7.82 -7.41
C GLU A 165 -8.85 -7.51 -7.09
N LEU A 166 -8.55 -6.97 -5.90
CA LEU A 166 -7.18 -6.72 -5.45
C LEU A 166 -6.35 -8.01 -5.43
N ARG A 167 -6.92 -9.12 -4.92
CA ARG A 167 -6.24 -10.42 -4.90
C ARG A 167 -5.99 -10.95 -6.32
N LEU A 168 -6.96 -10.81 -7.22
CA LEU A 168 -6.83 -11.26 -8.60
C LEU A 168 -5.79 -10.46 -9.38
N GLN A 169 -5.69 -9.15 -9.14
CA GLN A 169 -4.63 -8.30 -9.70
C GLN A 169 -3.25 -8.74 -9.19
N HIS A 170 -3.11 -9.02 -7.89
CA HIS A 170 -1.88 -9.55 -7.33
C HIS A 170 -1.50 -10.91 -7.95
N VAL A 171 -2.47 -11.83 -8.08
CA VAL A 171 -2.25 -13.13 -8.72
C VAL A 171 -1.79 -12.94 -10.18
N GLN A 172 -2.45 -12.07 -10.95
CA GLN A 172 -2.08 -11.78 -12.32
C GLN A 172 -0.62 -11.32 -12.42
N TRP A 173 -0.22 -10.38 -11.54
CA TRP A 173 1.14 -9.89 -11.48
C TRP A 173 2.15 -11.01 -11.13
N ARG A 174 1.83 -11.87 -10.15
CA ARG A 174 2.67 -13.01 -9.77
C ARG A 174 2.79 -14.05 -10.89
N LEU A 175 1.75 -14.26 -11.68
CA LEU A 175 1.79 -15.18 -12.82
C LEU A 175 2.76 -14.71 -13.91
N LEU A 176 2.94 -13.39 -14.07
CA LEU A 176 3.82 -12.79 -15.07
C LEU A 176 5.26 -12.61 -14.58
N ASN A 177 5.46 -12.44 -13.27
CA ASN A 177 6.74 -12.02 -12.69
C ASN A 177 7.39 -13.06 -11.78
N SER A 178 6.87 -14.28 -11.72
CA SER A 178 7.47 -15.35 -10.93
C SER A 178 7.26 -16.74 -11.54
N ALA A 179 8.17 -17.66 -11.22
CA ALA A 179 8.08 -19.06 -11.60
C ALA A 179 7.26 -19.91 -10.59
N HIS A 180 6.69 -19.29 -9.55
CA HIS A 180 5.97 -20.00 -8.48
C HIS A 180 4.81 -20.83 -9.03
N SER A 181 4.49 -21.95 -8.38
CA SER A 181 3.32 -22.74 -8.76
C SER A 181 2.03 -21.94 -8.51
N ILE A 182 0.95 -22.27 -9.22
CA ILE A 182 -0.35 -21.60 -9.02
C ILE A 182 -0.84 -21.78 -7.57
N ALA A 183 -0.50 -22.90 -6.93
CA ALA A 183 -0.81 -23.15 -5.54
C ALA A 183 -0.09 -22.17 -4.59
N VAL A 184 1.21 -21.94 -4.81
CA VAL A 184 1.99 -20.96 -4.03
C VAL A 184 1.45 -19.54 -4.24
N ILE A 185 1.11 -19.18 -5.48
CA ILE A 185 0.54 -17.85 -5.77
C ILE A 185 -0.84 -17.67 -5.14
N ALA A 186 -1.64 -18.73 -5.05
CA ALA A 186 -2.93 -18.69 -4.35
C ALA A 186 -2.74 -18.39 -2.86
N ASP A 187 -1.77 -19.07 -2.22
CA ASP A 187 -1.41 -18.86 -0.82
C ASP A 187 -0.91 -17.43 -0.55
N GLU A 188 -0.01 -16.93 -1.40
CA GLU A 188 0.50 -15.55 -1.33
C GLU A 188 -0.61 -14.48 -1.49
N ALA A 189 -1.69 -14.82 -2.20
CA ALA A 189 -2.87 -13.99 -2.35
C ALA A 189 -3.95 -14.24 -1.28
N GLY A 190 -3.68 -15.08 -0.28
CA GLY A 190 -4.63 -15.41 0.79
C GLY A 190 -5.85 -16.21 0.30
N ILE A 191 -5.70 -16.97 -0.78
CA ILE A 191 -6.75 -17.81 -1.39
C ILE A 191 -6.44 -19.28 -1.10
N ALA A 192 -7.15 -19.85 -0.14
CA ALA A 192 -6.94 -21.22 0.31
C ALA A 192 -7.25 -22.30 -0.74
N ASP A 193 -8.19 -22.05 -1.65
CA ASP A 193 -8.62 -23.03 -2.66
C ASP A 193 -8.16 -22.60 -4.07
N VAL A 194 -7.24 -23.38 -4.64
CA VAL A 194 -6.72 -23.19 -6.00
C VAL A 194 -7.81 -23.36 -7.07
N SER A 195 -8.78 -24.23 -6.85
CA SER A 195 -9.93 -24.40 -7.74
C SER A 195 -10.84 -23.16 -7.70
N TYR A 196 -11.04 -22.60 -6.51
CA TYR A 196 -11.74 -21.32 -6.35
C TYR A 196 -11.00 -20.20 -7.07
N LEU A 197 -9.67 -20.08 -6.89
CA LEU A 197 -8.84 -19.13 -7.63
C LEU A 197 -9.05 -19.27 -9.14
N GLY A 198 -8.96 -20.49 -9.67
CA GLY A 198 -9.16 -20.75 -11.09
C GLY A 198 -10.53 -20.29 -11.60
N LYS A 199 -11.60 -20.48 -10.81
CA LYS A 199 -12.95 -20.04 -11.15
C LYS A 199 -13.06 -18.51 -11.17
N ILE A 200 -12.60 -17.82 -10.12
CA ILE A 200 -12.72 -16.35 -10.04
C ILE A 200 -11.79 -15.65 -11.03
N PHE A 201 -10.61 -16.21 -11.30
CA PHE A 201 -9.67 -15.68 -12.28
C PHE A 201 -10.22 -15.82 -13.70
N ARG A 202 -10.77 -16.99 -14.05
CA ARG A 202 -11.43 -17.19 -15.36
C ARG A 202 -12.63 -16.27 -15.54
N LYS A 203 -13.43 -16.08 -14.50
CA LYS A 203 -14.56 -15.14 -14.54
C LYS A 203 -14.10 -13.71 -14.84
N ARG A 204 -12.93 -13.29 -14.32
CA ARG A 204 -12.41 -11.93 -14.45
C ARG A 204 -11.61 -11.69 -15.74
N PHE A 205 -10.79 -12.65 -16.17
CA PHE A 205 -9.81 -12.51 -17.26
C PHE A 205 -10.12 -13.40 -18.48
N GLY A 206 -11.21 -14.16 -18.46
CA GLY A 206 -11.65 -15.01 -19.57
C GLY A 206 -10.88 -16.34 -19.72
N MET A 207 -9.80 -16.56 -18.96
CA MET A 207 -8.95 -17.76 -19.07
C MET A 207 -8.44 -18.24 -17.70
N SER A 208 -7.90 -19.46 -17.63
CA SER A 208 -7.34 -19.97 -16.37
C SER A 208 -5.98 -19.33 -16.05
N PRO A 209 -5.55 -19.29 -14.77
CA PRO A 209 -4.21 -18.83 -14.39
C PRO A 209 -3.07 -19.54 -15.15
N ALA A 210 -3.21 -20.85 -15.36
CA ALA A 210 -2.23 -21.66 -16.09
C ALA A 210 -2.13 -21.26 -17.57
N LEU A 211 -3.28 -21.03 -18.21
CA LEU A 211 -3.32 -20.59 -19.60
C LEU A 211 -2.78 -19.16 -19.73
N PHE A 212 -3.21 -18.26 -18.82
CA PHE A 212 -2.75 -16.88 -18.75
C PHE A 212 -1.23 -16.76 -18.68
N ARG A 213 -0.56 -17.58 -17.85
CA ARG A 213 0.91 -17.63 -17.77
C ARG A 213 1.57 -18.09 -19.08
N LYS A 214 0.96 -19.02 -19.81
CA LYS A 214 1.53 -19.55 -21.05
C LYS A 214 1.39 -18.58 -22.22
N THR A 215 0.29 -17.82 -22.26
CA THR A 215 -0.05 -16.94 -23.40
C THR A 215 0.45 -15.51 -23.25
N SER A 216 0.78 -15.09 -22.03
CA SER A 216 1.32 -13.76 -21.75
C SER A 216 2.82 -13.88 -21.51
N PRO A 217 3.69 -13.33 -22.37
CA PRO A 217 5.13 -13.36 -22.13
C PRO A 217 5.45 -12.52 -20.90
N GLY A 218 5.66 -13.20 -19.76
CA GLY A 218 6.26 -12.60 -18.57
C GLY A 218 7.75 -12.36 -18.78
N VAL A 219 8.35 -11.49 -17.98
CA VAL A 219 9.81 -11.32 -17.93
C VAL A 219 10.43 -12.68 -17.58
N PRO A 220 11.38 -13.21 -18.37
CA PRO A 220 11.98 -14.52 -18.10
C PRO A 220 12.59 -14.53 -16.68
N PRO A 221 12.53 -15.65 -15.95
CA PRO A 221 13.16 -15.75 -14.64
C PRO A 221 14.66 -15.44 -14.79
N MET A 222 15.13 -14.43 -14.05
CA MET A 222 16.56 -14.15 -13.94
C MET A 222 17.24 -15.37 -13.28
N PRO A 223 18.37 -15.85 -13.84
CA PRO A 223 19.11 -16.98 -13.31
C PRO A 223 19.66 -16.73 -11.90
#